data_AF-A0A7K2ZRN5-F1
#
_entry.id   AF-A0A7K2ZRN5-F1
#
_cell.length_a   1.000
_cell.length_b   1.000
_cell.length_c   1.000
_cell.angle_alpha   90.00
_cell.angle_beta   90.00
_cell.angle_gamma   90.00
#
_symmetry.space_group_name_H-M   'P 1'
#
loop_
_entity.id
_entity.type
_entity.pdbx_description
1 polymer ?
#
loop_
_entity_poly.entity_id
_entity_poly.type
_entity_poly.pdbx_seq_one_letter_code
_entity_poly.pdbx_strand_id
1 'polypeptide(L)' 'MSRAALLVLADGRFPAGGHAHSGGAEPAVTQGRIRSADDLAAFCRGRLHTAGLTAAALAAAAAHGLDPLALDEAAD' A
#
# COMPACT_ATOMS: atom_id res chain seq x y z
N MET A 1 -13.16 -15.85 3.51
CA MET A 1 -13.48 -14.77 4.49
C MET A 1 -14.86 -14.21 4.20
N SER A 2 -15.58 -13.69 5.21
CA SER A 2 -16.86 -13.01 4.97
C SER A 2 -16.64 -11.62 4.36
N ARG A 3 -17.60 -11.13 3.57
CA ARG A 3 -17.51 -9.79 2.94
C ARG A 3 -17.40 -8.67 3.98
N ALA A 4 -18.06 -8.82 5.13
CA ALA A 4 -17.95 -7.86 6.23
C ALA A 4 -16.52 -7.77 6.78
N ALA A 5 -15.82 -8.90 6.94
CA ALA A 5 -14.44 -8.89 7.40
C ALA A 5 -13.50 -8.17 6.42
N LEU A 6 -13.71 -8.34 5.10
CA LEU A 6 -12.93 -7.62 4.08
C LEU A 6 -13.17 -6.11 4.13
N LEU A 7 -14.40 -5.66 4.39
CA LEU A 7 -14.71 -4.24 4.53
C LEU A 7 -14.06 -3.63 5.77
N VAL A 8 -14.00 -4.36 6.88
CA VAL A 8 -13.30 -3.91 8.10
C VAL A 8 -11.80 -3.77 7.84
N LEU A 9 -11.18 -4.72 7.12
CA LEU A 9 -9.75 -4.64 6.77
C LEU A 9 -9.43 -3.47 5.83
N ALA A 10 -10.37 -3.11 4.94
CA ALA A 10 -10.20 -1.99 4.01
C ALA A 10 -10.57 -0.62 4.61
N ASP A 11 -11.08 -0.58 5.83
CA ASP A 11 -11.50 0.67 6.49
C ASP A 11 -10.26 1.47 6.93
N GLY A 12 -10.18 2.74 6.53
CA GLY A 12 -9.07 3.62 6.91
C GLY A 12 -8.94 3.88 8.43
N ARG A 13 -9.99 3.56 9.21
CA ARG A 13 -9.99 3.63 10.68
C ARG A 13 -9.45 2.35 11.33
N PHE A 14 -9.15 1.30 10.55
CA PHE A 14 -8.58 0.08 11.07
C PHE A 14 -7.22 0.40 11.74
N PRO A 15 -7.00 0.03 13.02
CA PRO A 15 -5.87 0.49 13.82
C PRO A 15 -4.57 -0.26 13.50
N ALA A 16 -4.22 -0.37 12.21
CA ALA A 16 -2.98 -0.97 11.73
C ALA A 16 -1.84 0.05 11.53
N GLY A 17 -2.08 1.33 11.81
CA GLY A 17 -1.07 2.39 11.70
C GLY A 17 -0.71 2.83 10.27
N GLY A 18 -1.33 2.24 9.24
CA GLY A 18 -1.01 2.54 7.83
C GLY A 18 -1.21 4.01 7.42
N HIS A 19 -2.11 4.74 8.08
CA HIS A 19 -2.33 6.17 7.84
C HIS A 19 -1.17 7.07 8.31
N ALA A 20 -0.21 6.55 9.08
CA ALA A 20 0.96 7.29 9.53
C ALA A 20 2.05 7.44 8.44
N HIS A 21 1.91 6.72 7.32
CA HIS A 21 2.90 6.72 6.24
C HIS A 21 2.34 7.38 4.97
N SER A 22 2.93 8.51 4.57
CA SER A 22 2.54 9.22 3.33
C SER A 22 2.95 8.50 2.05
N GLY A 23 3.80 7.48 2.16
CA GLY A 23 4.19 6.66 1.02
C GLY A 23 4.98 7.42 -0.05
N GLY A 24 5.70 8.47 0.36
CA GLY A 24 6.47 9.34 -0.54
C GLY A 24 5.69 10.51 -1.12
N ALA A 25 4.39 10.65 -0.81
CA ALA A 25 3.58 11.77 -1.29
C ALA A 25 4.01 13.11 -0.68
N GLU A 26 4.28 13.16 0.63
CA GLU A 26 4.76 14.36 1.32
C GLU A 26 6.05 14.94 0.69
N PRO A 27 7.14 14.18 0.51
CA PRO A 27 8.33 14.72 -0.13
C PRO A 27 8.10 15.07 -1.62
N ALA A 28 7.21 14.38 -2.33
CA ALA A 28 6.86 14.72 -3.72
C ALA A 28 6.10 16.06 -3.81
N VAL A 29 5.24 16.38 -2.83
CA VAL A 29 4.61 17.70 -2.69
C VAL A 29 5.66 18.76 -2.36
N THR A 30 6.52 18.51 -1.37
CA THR A 30 7.59 19.46 -0.97
C THR A 30 8.52 19.82 -2.13
N GLN A 31 8.76 18.89 -3.06
CA GLN A 31 9.58 19.12 -4.25
C GLN A 31 8.80 19.69 -5.46
N GLY A 32 7.53 20.04 -5.29
CA GLY A 32 6.70 20.59 -6.36
C GLY A 32 6.31 19.61 -7.47
N ARG A 33 6.49 18.30 -7.25
CA ARG A 33 6.12 17.24 -8.21
C ARG A 33 4.63 16.91 -8.17
N ILE A 34 3.98 17.11 -7.03
CA ILE A 34 2.52 16.99 -6.86
C ILE A 34 1.97 18.36 -6.49
N ARG A 35 1.14 18.95 -7.38
CA ARG A 35 0.55 20.29 -7.17
C ARG A 35 -0.96 20.30 -7.39
N SER A 36 -1.52 19.20 -7.88
CA SER A 36 -2.93 19.04 -8.21
C SER A 36 -3.42 17.62 -7.93
N ALA A 37 -4.74 17.44 -7.98
CA ALA A 37 -5.36 16.12 -7.90
C ALA A 37 -4.93 15.20 -9.05
N ASP A 38 -4.70 15.76 -10.25
CA ASP A 38 -4.25 14.99 -11.41
C ASP A 38 -2.81 14.48 -11.22
N ASP A 39 -1.93 15.33 -10.67
CA ASP A 39 -0.56 14.91 -10.31
C ASP A 39 -0.58 13.81 -9.25
N LEU A 40 -1.45 13.95 -8.24
CA LEU A 40 -1.62 12.93 -7.20
C LEU A 40 -2.12 11.61 -7.80
N ALA A 41 -3.09 11.67 -8.71
CA ALA A 41 -3.59 10.48 -9.40
C ALA A 41 -2.48 9.81 -10.23
N ALA A 42 -1.66 10.59 -10.94
CA ALA A 42 -0.50 10.09 -11.68
C ALA A 42 0.53 9.44 -10.75
N PHE A 43 0.85 10.10 -9.63
CA PHE A 43 1.74 9.57 -8.59
C PHE A 43 1.22 8.23 -8.03
N CYS A 44 -0.06 8.17 -7.66
CA CYS A 44 -0.69 6.95 -7.15
C CYS A 44 -0.64 5.80 -8.17
N ARG A 45 -0.93 6.06 -9.45
CA ARG A 45 -0.77 5.06 -10.52
C ARG A 45 0.67 4.57 -10.63
N GLY A 46 1.64 5.48 -10.61
CA GLY A 46 3.06 5.12 -10.62
C GLY A 46 3.44 4.22 -9.43
N ARG A 47 2.91 4.50 -8.23
CA ARG A 47 3.13 3.65 -7.06
C ARG A 47 2.50 2.28 -7.20
N LEU A 48 1.30 2.17 -7.76
CA LEU A 48 0.63 0.88 -7.98
C LEU A 48 1.47 -0.06 -8.85
N HIS A 49 2.19 0.49 -9.82
CA HIS A 49 3.07 -0.29 -10.70
C HIS A 49 4.45 -0.61 -10.10
N THR A 50 4.78 -0.09 -8.92
CA THR A 50 6.08 -0.28 -8.26
C THR A 50 5.88 -0.92 -6.89
N ALA A 51 5.97 -0.14 -5.79
CA ALA A 51 5.81 -0.66 -4.44
C ALA A 51 4.45 -1.33 -4.21
N GLY A 52 3.39 -0.83 -4.85
CA GLY A 52 2.06 -1.43 -4.79
C GLY A 52 2.01 -2.83 -5.39
N LEU A 53 2.75 -3.08 -6.47
CA LEU A 53 2.81 -4.39 -7.11
C LEU A 53 3.50 -5.42 -6.21
N THR A 54 4.65 -5.05 -5.62
CA THR A 54 5.38 -5.92 -4.69
C THR A 54 4.53 -6.24 -3.45
N ALA A 55 3.92 -5.23 -2.84
CA ALA A 55 3.04 -5.43 -1.68
C ALA A 55 1.84 -6.33 -2.02
N ALA A 56 1.24 -6.16 -3.20
CA ALA A 56 0.13 -7.01 -3.65
C ALA A 56 0.57 -8.47 -3.86
N ALA A 57 1.77 -8.70 -4.42
CA ALA A 57 2.33 -10.04 -4.59
C ALA A 57 2.58 -10.73 -3.25
N LEU A 58 3.19 -10.04 -2.28
CA LEU A 58 3.43 -10.56 -0.94
C LEU A 58 2.12 -10.85 -0.19
N ALA A 59 1.14 -9.94 -0.27
CA ALA A 59 -0.18 -10.14 0.33
C ALA A 59 -0.91 -11.35 -0.29
N ALA A 60 -0.81 -11.52 -1.62
CA ALA A 60 -1.36 -12.68 -2.31
C ALA A 60 -0.67 -13.97 -1.86
N ALA A 61 0.67 -13.98 -1.77
CA ALA A 61 1.44 -15.12 -1.29
C ALA A 61 1.05 -15.52 0.15
N ALA A 62 0.95 -14.55 1.05
CA ALA A 62 0.48 -14.79 2.43
C ALA A 62 -0.93 -15.38 2.45
N ALA A 63 -1.85 -14.86 1.63
CA ALA A 63 -3.21 -15.39 1.53
C ALA A 63 -3.26 -16.83 0.96
N HIS A 64 -2.25 -17.26 0.21
CA HIS A 64 -2.08 -18.64 -0.26
C HIS A 64 -1.37 -19.56 0.77
N GLY A 65 -1.01 -19.04 1.95
CA GLY A 65 -0.43 -19.83 3.04
C GLY A 65 1.08 -20.01 2.97
N LEU A 66 1.80 -19.14 2.24
CA LEU A 66 3.26 -19.12 2.29
C LEU A 66 3.76 -18.67 3.68
N ASP A 67 4.97 -19.10 4.03
CA ASP A 67 5.59 -18.81 5.33
C ASP A 67 5.77 -17.30 5.55
N PRO A 68 5.18 -16.71 6.60
CA PRO A 68 5.32 -15.29 6.88
C PRO A 68 6.76 -14.83 7.09
N LEU A 69 7.65 -15.67 7.63
CA LEU A 69 9.05 -15.27 7.84
C LEU A 69 9.81 -15.18 6.52
N ALA A 70 9.61 -16.15 5.62
CA ALA A 70 10.16 -16.08 4.27
C ALA A 70 9.61 -14.89 3.46
N LEU A 71 8.36 -14.50 3.70
CA LEU A 71 7.77 -13.32 3.06
C LEU A 71 8.31 -12.00 3.62
N ASP A 72 8.61 -11.95 4.92
CA ASP A 72 9.26 -10.81 5.57
C ASP A 72 10.67 -10.59 5.00
N GLU A 73 11.47 -11.66 4.93
CA GLU A 73 12.80 -11.62 4.28
C GLU A 73 12.75 -11.19 2.81
N ALA A 74 11.68 -11.53 2.09
CA ALA A 74 11.49 -11.12 0.70
C ALA A 74 10.98 -9.66 0.54
N ALA A 75 10.54 -9.02 1.63
CA ALA A 75 10.03 -7.66 1.63
C ALA A 75 11.11 -6.60 1.89
N ASP A 76 12.24 -6.99 2.47
CA ASP A 76 13.45 -6.17 2.70
C ASP A 76 14.29 -5.96 1.43
#